data_AF-A0A1W9RLY4-F1
#
_entry.id   AF-A0A1W9RLY4-F1
#
_cell.length_a   1.000
_cell.length_b   1.000
_cell.length_c   1.000
_cell.angle_alpha   90.00
_cell.angle_beta   90.00
_cell.angle_gamma   90.00
#
_symmetry.space_group_name_H-M   'P 1'
#
loop_
_entity.id
_entity.type
_entity.pdbx_description
1 polymer ?
#
loop_
_entity_poly.entity_id
_entity_poly.type
_entity_poly.pdbx_seq_one_letter_code
_entity_poly.pdbx_strand_id
1 'polypeptide(L)'
;MKRLKRKINSLKKKRNQYIQELAEKAGVDPKTYVAIADSLPRQQEELARLSRDKAINEKIYAMLLERLESAKITERLDNSENRTKFRVIEPARLPLIPVKPNKLKLNLLGLLLGGAIGLGCVYLLEYSDTSFRSSQELKEYFGYPVLGSISKMITLQELKRQRSKVRIIILLIILGVLLISSIIFGVVYYSGFKNV
;
A
#
# COMPACT_ATOMS: atom_id res chain seq x y z
N MET A 1 -43.63 89.71 2.77
CA MET A 1 -43.57 88.89 4.02
C MET A 1 -44.89 88.77 4.82
N LYS A 2 -45.77 89.78 4.90
CA LYS A 2 -47.01 89.72 5.72
C LYS A 2 -48.00 88.58 5.36
N ARG A 3 -48.08 88.15 4.09
CA ARG A 3 -49.01 87.10 3.64
C ARG A 3 -48.61 85.68 4.10
N LEU A 4 -47.33 85.35 4.05
CA LEU A 4 -46.81 84.05 4.51
C LEU A 4 -47.02 83.89 6.02
N LYS A 5 -46.81 84.97 6.79
CA LYS A 5 -47.03 84.99 8.24
C LYS A 5 -48.50 84.74 8.60
N ARG A 6 -49.45 85.30 7.84
CA ARG A 6 -50.88 84.99 8.00
C ARG A 6 -51.21 83.54 7.64
N LYS A 7 -50.63 83.01 6.56
CA LYS A 7 -50.85 81.61 6.15
C LYS A 7 -50.31 80.63 7.19
N ILE A 8 -49.09 80.84 7.69
CA ILE A 8 -48.49 80.05 8.77
C ILE A 8 -49.37 80.12 10.03
N ASN A 9 -49.88 81.29 10.40
CA ASN A 9 -50.80 81.41 11.55
C ASN A 9 -52.12 80.67 11.31
N SER A 10 -52.69 80.73 10.11
CA SER A 10 -53.92 79.99 9.77
C SER A 10 -53.72 78.47 9.76
N LEU A 11 -52.55 78.00 9.30
CA LEU A 11 -52.17 76.59 9.31
C LEU A 11 -51.88 76.11 10.73
N LYS A 12 -51.21 76.94 11.55
CA LYS A 12 -50.96 76.65 12.96
C LYS A 12 -52.27 76.56 13.74
N LYS A 13 -53.23 77.45 13.46
CA LYS A 13 -54.58 77.40 14.05
C LYS A 13 -55.32 76.13 13.64
N LYS A 14 -55.36 75.79 12.35
CA LYS A 14 -55.97 74.54 11.85
C LYS A 14 -55.31 73.30 12.46
N ARG A 15 -53.98 73.22 12.47
CA ARG A 15 -53.22 72.11 13.07
C ARG A 15 -53.59 71.92 14.54
N ASN A 16 -53.63 73.01 15.30
CA ASN A 16 -54.01 72.94 16.72
C ASN A 16 -55.47 72.51 16.91
N GLN A 17 -56.39 72.93 16.04
CA GLN A 17 -57.79 72.46 16.03
C GLN A 17 -57.87 70.96 15.72
N TYR A 18 -57.13 70.46 14.73
CA TYR A 18 -57.10 69.04 14.40
C TYR A 18 -56.50 68.18 15.53
N ILE A 19 -55.41 68.64 16.17
CA ILE A 19 -54.83 67.95 17.33
C ILE A 19 -55.87 67.86 18.46
N GLN A 20 -56.62 68.95 18.69
CA GLN A 20 -57.65 68.99 19.72
C GLN A 20 -58.83 68.06 19.41
N GLU A 21 -59.28 68.00 18.16
CA GLU A 21 -60.33 67.07 17.70
C GLU A 21 -59.90 65.60 17.80
N LEU A 22 -58.66 65.29 17.39
CA LEU A 22 -58.13 63.93 17.45
C LEU A 22 -57.88 63.47 18.89
N ALA A 23 -57.45 64.39 19.75
CA ALA A 23 -57.27 64.16 21.18
C ALA A 23 -58.60 63.89 21.89
N GLU A 24 -59.66 64.63 21.55
CA GLU A 24 -61.02 64.44 22.09
C GLU A 24 -61.60 63.08 21.66
N LYS A 25 -61.46 62.70 20.38
CA LYS A 25 -61.88 61.39 19.88
C LYS A 25 -61.12 60.22 20.52
N ALA A 26 -59.85 60.42 20.87
CA ALA A 26 -59.02 59.41 21.52
C ALA A 26 -59.15 59.44 23.06
N GLY A 27 -59.84 60.42 23.65
CA GLY A 27 -60.02 60.57 25.09
C GLY A 27 -58.74 60.93 25.88
N VAL A 28 -57.73 61.53 25.23
CA VAL A 28 -56.42 61.86 25.83
C VAL A 28 -56.13 63.36 25.73
N ASP A 29 -55.41 63.93 26.69
CA ASP A 29 -55.00 65.35 26.67
C ASP A 29 -54.23 65.70 25.37
N PRO A 30 -54.55 66.81 24.66
CA PRO A 30 -53.90 67.17 23.40
C PRO A 30 -52.38 67.17 23.40
N LYS A 31 -51.73 67.44 24.54
CA LYS A 31 -50.27 67.37 24.68
C LYS A 31 -49.77 65.93 24.68
N THR A 32 -50.50 65.02 25.32
CA THR A 32 -50.21 63.59 25.38
C THR A 32 -50.43 62.92 24.02
N TYR A 33 -51.46 63.32 23.26
CA TYR A 33 -51.70 62.81 21.91
C TYR A 33 -50.51 63.08 20.96
N VAL A 34 -49.95 64.30 21.00
CA VAL A 34 -48.78 64.67 20.18
C VAL A 34 -47.56 63.86 20.59
N ALA A 35 -47.32 63.65 21.90
CA ALA A 35 -46.21 62.84 22.37
C ALA A 35 -46.29 61.38 21.93
N ILE A 36 -47.50 60.79 21.96
CA ILE A 36 -47.74 59.42 21.47
C ILE A 36 -47.55 59.37 19.96
N ALA A 37 -48.14 60.30 19.22
CA ALA A 37 -48.02 60.40 17.76
C ALA A 37 -46.56 60.59 17.29
N ASP A 38 -45.74 61.30 18.07
CA ASP A 38 -44.30 61.47 17.78
C ASP A 38 -43.47 60.21 18.12
N SER A 39 -43.92 59.39 19.09
CA SER A 39 -43.26 58.12 19.46
C SER A 39 -43.65 56.92 18.57
N LEU A 40 -44.84 56.94 17.96
CA LEU A 40 -45.35 55.86 17.10
C LEU A 40 -44.43 55.56 15.89
N PRO A 41 -43.90 56.55 15.14
CA PRO A 41 -42.96 56.30 14.05
C PRO A 41 -41.69 55.57 14.51
N ARG A 42 -41.15 55.91 15.69
CA ARG A 42 -39.96 55.26 16.23
C ARG A 42 -40.22 53.81 16.61
N GLN A 43 -41.37 53.52 17.21
CA GLN A 43 -41.77 52.15 17.53
C GLN A 43 -42.01 51.32 16.26
N GLN A 44 -42.62 51.91 15.22
CA GLN A 44 -42.80 51.24 13.94
C GLN A 44 -41.47 50.94 13.24
N GLU A 45 -40.52 51.90 13.27
CA GLU A 45 -39.17 51.71 12.75
C GLU A 45 -38.42 50.60 13.50
N GLU A 46 -38.51 50.59 14.83
CA GLU A 46 -37.88 49.58 15.68
C GLU A 46 -38.47 48.19 15.44
N LEU A 47 -39.80 48.06 15.34
CA LEU A 47 -40.45 46.80 14.98
C LEU A 47 -40.09 46.33 13.57
N ALA A 48 -40.02 47.25 12.59
CA ALA A 48 -39.61 46.92 11.23
C ALA A 48 -38.14 46.45 11.18
N ARG A 49 -37.26 47.09 11.97
CA ARG A 49 -35.88 46.66 12.14
C ARG A 49 -35.80 45.27 12.76
N LEU A 50 -36.48 45.04 13.88
CA LEU A 50 -36.44 43.76 14.59
C LEU A 50 -37.04 42.62 13.74
N SER A 51 -38.11 42.90 13.00
CA SER A 51 -38.73 41.94 12.07
C SER A 51 -37.77 41.54 10.94
N ARG A 52 -37.07 42.53 10.36
CA ARG A 52 -36.04 42.27 9.35
C ARG A 52 -34.87 41.46 9.93
N ASP A 53 -34.38 41.85 11.11
CA ASP A 53 -33.24 41.18 11.76
C ASP A 53 -33.62 39.72 12.12
N LYS A 54 -34.84 39.48 12.59
CA LYS A 54 -35.39 38.14 12.79
C LYS A 54 -35.41 37.33 11.48
N ALA A 55 -35.94 37.89 10.40
CA ALA A 55 -36.01 37.22 9.10
C ALA A 55 -34.61 36.88 8.53
N ILE A 56 -33.63 37.76 8.73
CA ILE A 56 -32.23 37.51 8.35
C ILE A 56 -31.67 36.35 9.17
N ASN A 57 -31.87 36.35 10.49
CA ASN A 57 -31.36 35.31 11.38
C ASN A 57 -31.99 33.94 11.09
N GLU A 58 -33.28 33.88 10.81
CA GLU A 58 -33.96 32.65 10.38
C GLU A 58 -33.37 32.12 9.07
N LYS A 59 -33.08 33.00 8.10
CA LYS A 59 -32.43 32.62 6.84
C LYS A 59 -31.00 32.10 7.05
N ILE A 60 -30.21 32.77 7.89
CA ILE A 60 -28.85 32.32 8.23
C ILE A 60 -28.89 30.96 8.90
N TYR A 61 -29.80 30.77 9.87
CA TYR A 61 -29.99 29.50 10.56
C TYR A 61 -30.31 28.38 9.56
N ALA A 62 -31.26 28.60 8.66
CA ALA A 62 -31.62 27.62 7.63
C ALA A 62 -30.44 27.26 6.72
N MET A 63 -29.65 28.24 6.28
CA MET A 63 -28.46 28.01 5.46
C MET A 63 -27.36 27.23 6.20
N LEU A 64 -27.14 27.55 7.48
CA LEU A 64 -26.16 26.84 8.31
C LEU A 64 -26.59 25.39 8.55
N LEU A 65 -27.89 25.16 8.78
CA LEU A 65 -28.46 23.83 8.94
C LEU A 65 -28.29 23.00 7.67
N GLU A 66 -28.59 23.57 6.50
CA GLU A 66 -28.40 22.91 5.20
C GLU A 66 -26.92 22.52 4.97
N ARG A 67 -25.99 23.44 5.25
CA ARG A 67 -24.55 23.16 5.13
C ARG A 67 -24.09 22.07 6.10
N LEU A 68 -24.61 22.07 7.32
CA LEU A 68 -24.28 21.07 8.34
C LEU A 68 -24.77 19.69 7.92
N GLU A 69 -26.00 19.56 7.44
CA GLU A 69 -26.51 18.28 6.95
C GLU A 69 -25.77 17.82 5.68
N SER A 70 -25.44 18.73 4.77
CA SER A 70 -24.60 18.42 3.60
C SER A 70 -23.23 17.90 4.01
N ALA A 71 -22.57 18.54 4.98
CA ALA A 71 -21.28 18.11 5.51
C ALA A 71 -21.37 16.73 6.20
N LYS A 72 -22.42 16.47 6.98
CA LYS A 72 -22.67 15.14 7.56
C LYS A 72 -22.89 14.06 6.50
N ILE A 73 -23.59 14.39 5.41
CA ILE A 73 -23.78 13.47 4.28
C ILE A 73 -22.43 13.18 3.63
N THR A 74 -21.62 14.21 3.35
CA THR A 74 -20.26 14.03 2.81
C THR A 74 -19.38 13.22 3.75
N GLU A 75 -19.39 13.49 5.06
CA GLU A 75 -18.64 12.73 6.06
C GLU A 75 -19.07 11.26 6.09
N ARG A 76 -20.38 10.98 6.07
CA ARG A 76 -20.90 9.61 5.99
C ARG A 76 -20.50 8.92 4.69
N LEU A 77 -20.46 9.65 3.58
CA LEU A 77 -19.97 9.13 2.30
C LEU A 77 -18.45 8.87 2.34
N ASP A 78 -17.67 9.75 2.97
CA ASP A 78 -16.21 9.64 3.11
C ASP A 78 -15.78 8.57 4.13
N ASN A 79 -16.63 8.27 5.11
CA ASN A 79 -16.42 7.23 6.12
C ASN A 79 -17.06 5.89 5.73
N SER A 80 -18.05 5.87 4.83
CA SER A 80 -18.48 4.63 4.19
C SER A 80 -17.33 4.12 3.30
N GLU A 81 -17.07 2.81 3.32
CA GLU A 81 -15.91 2.10 2.76
C GLU A 81 -15.48 2.41 1.30
N ASN A 82 -16.18 3.29 0.60
CA ASN A 82 -15.96 3.64 -0.79
C ASN A 82 -15.03 4.85 -0.99
N ARG A 83 -14.11 5.11 -0.04
CA ARG A 83 -13.17 6.26 0.05
C ARG A 83 -12.28 6.45 -1.18
N THR A 84 -12.30 5.50 -2.11
CA THR A 84 -11.60 5.56 -3.37
C THR A 84 -12.40 4.74 -4.34
N LYS A 85 -13.06 5.38 -5.32
CA LYS A 85 -13.53 4.70 -6.52
C LYS A 85 -12.31 4.22 -7.33
N PHE A 86 -11.61 3.22 -6.81
CA PHE A 86 -10.62 2.48 -7.59
C PHE A 86 -11.41 1.70 -8.62
N ARG A 87 -11.52 2.28 -9.81
CA ARG A 87 -11.91 1.51 -10.98
C ARG A 87 -10.69 0.69 -11.36
N VAL A 88 -10.75 -0.62 -11.13
CA VAL A 88 -9.75 -1.55 -11.65
C VAL A 88 -9.83 -1.48 -13.17
N ILE A 89 -8.91 -0.72 -13.78
CA ILE A 89 -8.79 -0.62 -15.25
C ILE A 89 -8.23 -1.95 -15.76
N GLU A 90 -7.29 -2.54 -15.02
CA GLU A 90 -6.72 -3.84 -15.31
C GLU A 90 -6.51 -4.63 -14.00
N PRO A 91 -7.03 -5.86 -13.89
CA PRO A 91 -6.82 -6.69 -12.70
C PRO A 91 -5.36 -7.14 -12.60
N ALA A 92 -4.89 -7.38 -11.38
CA ALA A 92 -3.55 -7.91 -11.14
C ALA A 92 -3.41 -9.28 -11.80
N ARG A 93 -2.54 -9.36 -12.82
CA ARG A 93 -2.21 -10.63 -13.48
C ARG A 93 -1.20 -11.39 -12.62
N LEU A 94 -1.47 -12.67 -12.38
CA LEU A 94 -0.49 -13.55 -11.78
C LEU A 94 0.72 -13.69 -12.71
N PRO A 95 1.94 -13.68 -12.17
CA PRO A 95 3.13 -13.83 -13.00
C PRO A 95 3.17 -15.25 -13.58
N LEU A 96 3.03 -15.34 -14.90
CA LEU A 96 3.15 -16.58 -15.69
C LEU A 96 4.52 -17.25 -15.48
N ILE A 97 5.54 -16.48 -15.14
CA ILE A 97 6.92 -16.96 -15.02
C ILE A 97 7.39 -16.73 -13.57
N PRO A 98 8.10 -17.68 -12.93
CA PRO A 98 8.71 -17.43 -11.63
C PRO A 98 9.71 -16.29 -11.70
N VAL A 99 9.50 -15.24 -10.90
CA VAL A 99 10.37 -14.07 -10.85
C VAL A 99 11.75 -14.44 -10.28
N LYS A 100 11.80 -15.33 -9.29
CA LYS A 100 13.02 -15.88 -8.69
C LYS A 100 12.76 -17.27 -8.08
N PRO A 101 13.79 -18.11 -7.88
CA PRO A 101 15.11 -18.09 -8.50
C PRO A 101 15.14 -18.82 -9.85
N ASN A 102 16.11 -18.49 -10.71
CA ASN A 102 16.31 -19.17 -11.99
C ASN A 102 16.93 -20.56 -11.75
N LYS A 103 16.08 -21.60 -11.75
CA LYS A 103 16.45 -22.98 -11.39
C LYS A 103 17.56 -23.57 -12.27
N LEU A 104 17.62 -23.19 -13.55
CA LEU A 104 18.67 -23.64 -14.48
C LEU A 104 20.05 -23.17 -14.03
N LYS A 105 20.18 -21.91 -13.61
CA LYS A 105 21.45 -21.35 -13.14
C LYS A 105 21.92 -22.04 -11.85
N LEU A 106 21.00 -22.32 -10.93
CA LEU A 106 21.32 -22.98 -9.66
C LEU A 106 21.83 -24.41 -9.87
N ASN A 107 21.19 -25.18 -10.76
CA ASN A 107 21.64 -26.54 -11.08
C ASN A 107 23.00 -26.56 -11.76
N LEU A 108 23.25 -25.65 -12.70
CA LEU A 108 24.55 -25.55 -13.36
C LEU A 108 25.65 -25.21 -12.35
N LEU A 109 25.38 -24.28 -11.43
CA LEU A 109 26.31 -23.93 -10.36
C LEU A 109 26.58 -25.11 -9.43
N GLY A 110 25.54 -25.84 -9.03
CA GLY A 110 25.65 -27.01 -8.16
C GLY A 110 26.45 -28.14 -8.81
N LEU A 111 26.27 -28.39 -10.11
CA LEU A 111 27.03 -29.39 -10.86
C LEU A 111 28.51 -29.00 -10.97
N LEU A 112 28.80 -27.74 -11.29
CA LEU A 112 30.17 -27.23 -11.35
C LEU A 112 30.87 -27.31 -9.98
N LEU A 113 30.21 -26.87 -8.91
CA LEU A 113 30.76 -26.92 -7.56
C LEU A 113 30.94 -28.35 -7.05
N GLY A 114 29.94 -29.22 -7.25
CA GLY A 114 30.02 -30.63 -6.87
C GLY A 114 31.14 -31.35 -7.61
N GLY A 115 31.28 -31.09 -8.92
CA GLY A 115 32.38 -31.63 -9.73
C GLY A 115 33.75 -31.12 -9.28
N ALA A 116 33.88 -29.81 -9.03
CA ALA A 116 35.12 -29.22 -8.54
C ALA A 116 35.53 -29.77 -7.16
N ILE A 117 34.58 -29.93 -6.24
CA ILE A 117 34.83 -30.52 -4.92
C ILE A 117 35.19 -32.00 -5.06
N GLY A 118 34.48 -32.76 -5.89
CA GLY A 118 34.79 -34.18 -6.13
C GLY A 118 36.21 -34.39 -6.68
N LEU A 119 36.59 -33.62 -7.70
CA LEU A 119 37.94 -33.64 -8.27
C LEU A 119 38.98 -33.16 -7.24
N GLY A 120 38.68 -32.10 -6.50
CA GLY A 120 39.56 -31.60 -5.44
C GLY A 120 39.80 -32.63 -4.35
N CYS A 121 38.77 -33.34 -3.92
CA CYS A 121 38.89 -34.41 -2.92
C CYS A 121 39.73 -35.59 -3.45
N VAL A 122 39.53 -36.01 -4.70
CA VAL A 122 40.34 -37.08 -5.31
C VAL A 122 41.81 -36.63 -5.43
N TYR A 123 42.05 -35.39 -5.87
CA TYR A 123 43.38 -34.83 -5.97
C TYR A 123 44.09 -34.74 -4.61
N LEU A 124 43.39 -34.29 -3.56
CA LEU A 124 43.93 -34.23 -2.20
C LEU A 124 44.26 -35.62 -1.64
N LEU A 125 43.38 -36.61 -1.87
CA LEU A 125 43.61 -37.99 -1.45
C LEU A 125 44.82 -38.60 -2.17
N GLU A 126 44.94 -38.36 -3.47
CA GLU A 126 46.07 -38.83 -4.28
C GLU A 126 47.38 -38.12 -3.90
N TYR A 127 47.35 -36.81 -3.69
CA TYR A 127 48.51 -36.04 -3.25
C TYR A 127 49.00 -36.46 -1.84
N SER A 128 48.07 -36.90 -0.98
CA SER A 128 48.41 -37.40 0.35
C SER A 128 48.88 -38.87 0.35
N ASP A 129 48.68 -39.60 -0.75
CA ASP A 129 49.14 -40.98 -0.90
C ASP A 129 50.61 -40.99 -1.35
N THR A 130 51.52 -41.29 -0.43
CA THR A 130 52.96 -41.37 -0.70
C THR A 130 53.41 -42.74 -1.24
N SER A 131 52.50 -43.53 -1.80
CA SER A 131 52.79 -44.88 -2.29
C SER A 131 53.35 -44.86 -3.71
N PHE A 132 54.54 -45.44 -3.90
CA PHE A 132 55.14 -45.61 -5.23
C PHE A 132 54.43 -46.73 -6.00
N ARG A 133 53.87 -46.42 -7.17
CA ARG A 133 53.06 -47.37 -7.96
C ARG A 133 53.84 -47.99 -9.12
N SER A 134 54.97 -47.38 -9.50
CA SER A 134 55.84 -47.87 -10.58
C SER A 134 57.28 -48.08 -10.12
N SER A 135 57.94 -49.10 -10.70
CA SER A 135 59.38 -49.30 -10.53
C SER A 135 60.20 -48.12 -11.07
N GLN A 136 59.67 -47.40 -12.06
CA GLN A 136 60.29 -46.21 -12.62
C GLN A 136 60.27 -45.02 -11.63
N GLU A 137 59.15 -44.80 -10.93
CA GLU A 137 59.03 -43.78 -9.87
C GLU A 137 60.01 -44.04 -8.72
N LEU A 138 60.19 -45.31 -8.36
CA LEU A 138 61.14 -45.72 -7.33
C LEU A 138 62.58 -45.40 -7.73
N LYS A 139 62.93 -45.61 -9.01
CA LYS A 139 64.27 -45.32 -9.55
C LYS A 139 64.54 -43.82 -9.62
N GLU A 140 63.57 -43.01 -10.04
CA GLU A 140 63.71 -41.54 -10.09
C GLU A 140 63.82 -40.93 -8.69
N TYR A 141 63.04 -41.42 -7.72
CA TYR A 141 63.05 -40.87 -6.37
C TYR A 141 64.30 -41.25 -5.57
N PHE A 142 64.74 -42.52 -5.64
CA PHE A 142 65.86 -43.02 -4.85
C PHE A 142 67.20 -43.02 -5.59
N GLY A 143 67.22 -42.89 -6.92
CA GLY A 143 68.45 -42.88 -7.73
C GLY A 143 69.14 -44.25 -7.89
N TYR A 144 68.58 -45.32 -7.35
CA TYR A 144 69.15 -46.67 -7.44
C TYR A 144 68.44 -47.54 -8.51
N PRO A 145 69.16 -48.42 -9.22
CA PRO A 145 68.55 -49.35 -10.16
C PRO A 145 67.68 -50.40 -9.43
N VAL A 146 66.50 -50.68 -9.97
CA VAL A 146 65.57 -51.69 -9.43
C VAL A 146 66.14 -53.10 -9.66
N LEU A 147 66.47 -53.80 -8.58
CA LEU A 147 67.13 -55.12 -8.61
C LEU A 147 66.19 -56.28 -9.03
N GLY A 148 64.88 -56.06 -8.96
CA GLY A 148 63.86 -57.03 -9.40
C GLY A 148 62.46 -56.62 -8.97
N SER A 149 61.43 -57.12 -9.66
CA SER A 149 60.02 -56.93 -9.28
C SER A 149 59.40 -58.26 -8.89
N ILE A 150 58.76 -58.33 -7.73
CA ILE A 150 57.97 -59.49 -7.34
C ILE A 150 56.56 -59.28 -7.87
N SER A 151 56.11 -60.18 -8.76
CA SER A 151 54.74 -60.13 -9.27
C SER A 151 53.77 -60.43 -8.13
N LYS A 152 52.74 -59.60 -8.01
CA LYS A 152 51.71 -59.77 -6.99
C LYS A 152 50.94 -61.06 -7.26
N MET A 153 51.10 -62.08 -6.41
CA MET A 153 50.26 -63.28 -6.47
C MET A 153 48.84 -62.91 -6.02
N ILE A 154 47.89 -62.99 -6.95
CA ILE A 154 46.48 -62.69 -6.69
C ILE A 154 45.80 -63.96 -6.18
N THR A 155 45.38 -63.97 -4.92
CA THR A 155 44.63 -65.09 -4.33
C THR A 155 43.17 -65.09 -4.82
N LEU A 156 42.53 -66.27 -4.93
CA LEU A 156 41.12 -66.38 -5.32
C LEU A 156 40.16 -65.59 -4.40
N GLN A 157 40.55 -65.35 -3.15
CA GLN A 157 39.81 -64.52 -2.20
C GLN A 157 39.87 -63.02 -2.56
N GLU A 158 41.03 -62.51 -3.02
CA GLU A 158 41.18 -61.14 -3.53
C GLU A 158 40.28 -60.89 -4.74
N LEU A 159 40.20 -61.85 -5.67
CA LEU A 159 39.37 -61.74 -6.89
C LEU A 159 37.89 -61.60 -6.55
N LYS A 160 37.39 -62.39 -5.59
CA LYS A 160 36.00 -62.27 -5.13
C LYS A 160 35.75 -60.92 -4.43
N ARG A 161 36.68 -60.45 -3.60
CA ARG A 161 36.54 -59.16 -2.88
C ARG A 161 36.60 -57.96 -3.83
N GLN A 162 37.44 -58.01 -4.88
CA GLN A 162 37.48 -56.98 -5.91
C GLN A 162 36.15 -56.88 -6.68
N ARG A 163 35.55 -58.01 -7.06
CA ARG A 163 34.24 -58.02 -7.74
C ARG A 163 33.15 -57.37 -6.88
N SER A 164 33.16 -57.59 -5.57
CA SER A 164 32.20 -56.96 -4.65
C SER A 164 32.41 -55.44 -4.53
N LYS A 165 33.66 -54.98 -4.43
CA LYS A 165 33.98 -53.54 -4.39
C LYS A 165 33.56 -52.83 -5.67
N VAL A 166 33.85 -53.43 -6.83
CA VAL A 166 33.47 -52.86 -8.13
C VAL A 166 31.95 -52.77 -8.26
N ARG A 167 31.19 -53.79 -7.83
CA ARG A 167 29.72 -53.71 -7.80
C ARG A 167 29.21 -52.57 -6.93
N ILE A 168 29.78 -52.37 -5.75
CA ILE A 168 29.38 -51.28 -4.85
C ILE A 168 29.65 -49.91 -5.49
N ILE A 169 30.82 -49.74 -6.12
CA ILE A 169 31.16 -48.49 -6.83
C ILE A 169 30.17 -48.23 -7.97
N ILE A 170 29.86 -49.25 -8.77
CA ILE A 170 28.88 -49.14 -9.87
C ILE A 170 27.49 -48.78 -9.32
N LEU A 171 27.04 -49.41 -8.23
CA LEU A 171 25.76 -49.10 -7.60
C LEU A 171 25.70 -47.65 -7.07
N LEU A 172 26.78 -47.14 -6.48
CA LEU A 172 26.88 -45.76 -6.02
C LEU A 172 26.82 -44.75 -7.17
N ILE A 173 27.49 -45.05 -8.30
CA ILE A 173 27.43 -44.22 -9.50
C ILE A 173 25.99 -44.19 -10.05
N ILE A 174 25.34 -45.35 -10.16
CA ILE A 174 23.96 -45.46 -10.64
C ILE A 174 23.00 -44.68 -9.74
N LEU A 175 23.15 -44.79 -8.41
CA LEU A 175 22.35 -44.05 -7.45
C LEU A 175 22.53 -42.53 -7.63
N GLY A 176 23.77 -42.06 -7.80
CA GLY A 176 24.07 -40.65 -8.04
C GLY A 176 23.41 -40.12 -9.31
N VAL A 177 23.49 -40.88 -10.41
CA VAL A 177 22.84 -40.53 -11.68
C VAL A 177 21.31 -40.49 -11.54
N LEU A 178 20.72 -41.43 -10.81
CA LEU A 178 19.27 -41.44 -10.55
C LEU A 178 18.82 -40.23 -9.72
N LEU A 179 19.59 -39.83 -8.70
CA LEU A 179 19.28 -38.63 -7.92
C LEU A 179 19.38 -37.36 -8.76
N ILE A 180 20.41 -37.23 -9.59
CA ILE A 180 20.56 -36.10 -10.53
C ILE A 180 19.39 -36.05 -11.52
N SER A 181 19.01 -37.20 -12.08
CA SER A 181 17.85 -37.33 -12.98
C SER A 181 16.53 -36.95 -12.29
N SER A 182 16.32 -37.39 -11.04
CA SER A 182 15.14 -37.03 -10.24
C SER A 182 15.06 -35.53 -9.95
N ILE A 183 16.19 -34.89 -9.63
CA ILE A 183 16.28 -33.44 -9.43
C ILE A 183 15.95 -32.69 -10.73
N ILE A 184 16.52 -33.13 -11.86
CA ILE A 184 16.24 -32.55 -13.19
C ILE A 184 14.75 -32.70 -13.53
N PHE A 185 14.17 -33.88 -13.32
CA PHE A 185 12.76 -34.16 -13.57
C PHE A 185 11.85 -33.29 -12.70
N GLY A 186 12.14 -33.15 -11.40
CA GLY A 186 11.39 -32.27 -10.50
C GLY A 186 11.46 -30.80 -10.91
N VAL A 187 12.61 -30.35 -11.44
CA VAL A 187 12.78 -28.98 -11.96
C VAL A 187 11.94 -28.79 -13.23
N VAL A 188 11.99 -29.75 -14.17
CA VAL A 188 11.22 -29.71 -15.42
C VAL A 188 9.71 -29.74 -15.11
N TYR A 189 9.26 -30.66 -14.25
CA TYR A 189 7.85 -30.78 -13.86
C TYR A 189 7.33 -29.50 -13.19
N TYR A 190 8.08 -28.94 -12.24
CA TYR A 190 7.70 -27.70 -11.57
C TYR A 190 7.75 -26.48 -12.51
N SER A 191 8.65 -26.48 -13.50
CA SER A 191 8.68 -25.42 -14.52
C SER A 191 7.53 -25.55 -15.52
N GLY A 192 7.09 -26.76 -15.86
CA GLY A 192 5.98 -27.03 -16.77
C GLY A 192 4.62 -26.69 -16.19
N PHE A 193 4.42 -26.94 -14.88
CA PHE A 193 3.17 -26.59 -14.20
C PHE A 193 2.88 -25.08 -14.14
N LYS A 194 3.90 -24.22 -14.29
CA LYS A 194 3.73 -22.77 -14.25
C LYS A 194 3.43 -22.13 -15.61
N ASN A 195 3.57 -22.89 -16.70
CA ASN A 195 3.32 -22.43 -18.07
C ASN A 195 1.92 -22.82 -18.61
N VAL A 196 1.06 -23.40 -17.78
CA VAL A 196 -0.37 -23.70 -18.05
C VAL A 196 -1.23 -22.91 -17.09
#